data_AF-H0GAW7-F1
#
_entry.id   AF-H0GAW7-F1
#
_cell.length_a   1.000
_cell.length_b   1.000
_cell.length_c   1.000
_cell.angle_alpha   90.00
_cell.angle_beta   90.00
_cell.angle_gamma   90.00
#
_symmetry.space_group_name_H-M   'P 1'
#
loop_
_entity.id
_entity.type
_entity.pdbx_description
1 polymer ?
#
loop_
_entity_poly.entity_id
_entity_poly.type
_entity_poly.pdbx_seq_one_letter_code
_entity_poly.pdbx_strand_id
1 'polypeptide(L)'
;MNEATAVPEKGTWPTDEQAKTQLFALSKWDLNRHGNGSTVSVKRCMQIADQEIACELFAQLKWIDGETQIEAVFQRQDGYWTMIAAKNR
;
A
#
# COMPACT_ATOMS: atom_id res chain seq x y z
N MET A 1 -13.92 22.97 -9.93
CA MET A 1 -14.25 21.62 -10.42
C MET A 1 -14.43 20.76 -9.18
N ASN A 2 -15.58 20.11 -9.02
CA ASN A 2 -15.77 19.19 -7.89
C ASN A 2 -14.91 17.95 -8.17
N GLU A 3 -13.73 17.89 -7.57
CA GLU A 3 -12.92 16.68 -7.53
C GLU A 3 -13.61 15.71 -6.56
N ALA A 4 -14.70 15.10 -7.01
CA ALA A 4 -15.21 13.91 -6.38
C ALA A 4 -14.11 12.86 -6.53
N THR A 5 -13.45 12.53 -5.41
CA THR A 5 -12.47 11.45 -5.31
C THR A 5 -13.03 10.21 -5.98
N ALA A 6 -12.56 9.93 -7.20
CA ALA A 6 -13.00 8.77 -7.96
C ALA A 6 -12.36 7.53 -7.34
N VAL A 7 -13.13 6.45 -7.19
CA VAL A 7 -12.58 5.14 -6.89
C VAL A 7 -11.91 4.64 -8.18
N PRO A 8 -10.57 4.50 -8.23
CA PRO A 8 -9.91 4.04 -9.44
C PRO A 8 -10.29 2.57 -9.71
N GLU A 9 -10.27 2.14 -10.96
CA GLU A 9 -10.52 0.73 -11.31
C GLU A 9 -9.52 -0.17 -10.59
N LYS A 10 -9.97 -1.30 -10.02
CA LYS A 10 -9.11 -2.19 -9.21
C LYS A 10 -7.86 -2.67 -9.95
N GLY A 11 -7.93 -2.83 -11.28
CA GLY A 11 -6.77 -3.21 -12.11
C GLY A 11 -5.68 -2.13 -12.21
N THR A 12 -5.96 -0.91 -11.76
CA THR A 12 -5.01 0.20 -11.74
C THR A 12 -4.33 0.38 -10.37
N TRP A 13 -4.75 -0.37 -9.36
CA TRP A 13 -4.19 -0.28 -8.01
C TRP A 13 -2.82 -0.99 -7.91
N PRO A 14 -2.01 -0.68 -6.89
CA PRO A 14 -0.87 -1.50 -6.50
C PRO A 14 -1.33 -2.93 -6.26
N THR A 15 -0.51 -3.90 -6.66
CA THR A 15 -0.75 -5.29 -6.29
C THR A 15 -0.39 -5.54 -4.83
N ASP A 16 -0.90 -6.64 -4.26
CA ASP A 16 -0.57 -7.06 -2.90
C ASP A 16 0.96 -7.23 -2.70
N GLU A 17 1.65 -7.85 -3.67
CA GLU A 17 3.12 -8.01 -3.63
C GLU A 17 3.87 -6.68 -3.76
N GLN A 18 3.35 -5.76 -4.58
CA GLN A 18 3.91 -4.42 -4.69
C GLN A 18 3.72 -3.63 -3.40
N ALA A 19 2.52 -3.65 -2.82
CA ALA A 19 2.22 -3.00 -1.54
C ALA A 19 3.11 -3.57 -0.42
N LYS A 20 3.30 -4.90 -0.37
CA LYS A 20 4.23 -5.56 0.56
C LYS A 20 5.66 -5.07 0.38
N THR A 21 6.18 -5.11 -0.85
CA THR A 21 7.56 -4.72 -1.16
C THR A 21 7.82 -3.26 -0.77
N GLN A 22 6.89 -2.37 -1.13
CA GLN A 22 6.98 -0.94 -0.86
C GLN A 22 6.83 -0.61 0.63
N LEU A 23 5.94 -1.30 1.35
CA LEU A 23 5.79 -1.14 2.81
C LEU A 23 7.07 -1.51 3.55
N PHE A 24 7.69 -2.64 3.18
CA PHE A 24 8.95 -3.06 3.80
C PHE A 24 10.09 -2.08 3.49
N ALA A 25 10.16 -1.59 2.25
CA ALA A 25 11.14 -0.58 1.86
C ALA A 25 10.96 0.73 2.64
N LEU A 26 9.73 1.25 2.73
CA LEU A 26 9.41 2.49 3.44
C LEU A 26 9.71 2.37 4.94
N SER A 27 9.33 1.27 5.56
CA SER A 27 9.55 1.00 6.98
C SER A 27 10.98 0.54 7.32
N LYS A 28 11.85 0.40 6.30
CA LYS A 28 13.22 -0.13 6.42
C LYS A 28 13.28 -1.51 7.08
N TRP A 29 12.26 -2.34 6.86
CA TRP A 29 12.23 -3.73 7.29
C TRP A 29 12.92 -4.62 6.26
N ASP A 30 13.74 -5.56 6.73
CA ASP A 30 14.43 -6.50 5.84
C ASP A 30 13.43 -7.51 5.25
N LEU A 31 13.09 -7.34 3.97
CA LEU A 31 12.13 -8.19 3.26
C LEU A 31 12.60 -9.65 3.14
N ASN A 32 13.91 -9.91 3.03
CA ASN A 32 14.42 -11.28 2.92
C ASN A 32 14.29 -12.02 4.26
N ARG A 33 14.55 -11.32 5.37
CA ARG A 33 14.41 -11.89 6.70
C ARG A 33 12.96 -11.98 7.13
N HIS A 34 12.18 -10.94 6.86
CA HIS A 34 10.88 -10.75 7.49
C HIS A 34 9.68 -10.89 6.53
N GLY A 35 9.92 -10.90 5.23
CA GLY A 35 8.86 -11.02 4.22
C GLY A 35 8.28 -12.43 4.12
N ASN A 36 9.06 -13.48 4.38
CA ASN A 36 8.52 -14.84 4.41
C ASN A 36 7.61 -15.04 5.63
N GLY A 37 6.38 -15.49 5.40
CA GLY A 37 5.35 -15.58 6.44
C GLY A 37 4.63 -14.26 6.75
N SER A 38 4.95 -13.17 6.03
CA SER A 38 4.20 -11.91 6.09
C SER A 38 3.35 -11.72 4.84
N THR A 39 2.14 -11.19 4.99
CA THR A 39 1.21 -10.86 3.89
C THR A 39 0.78 -9.40 4.00
N VAL A 40 0.51 -8.78 2.84
CA VAL A 40 -0.11 -7.46 2.75
C VAL A 40 -1.18 -7.54 1.68
N SER A 41 -2.39 -7.09 1.99
CA SER A 41 -3.51 -7.06 1.05
C SER A 41 -4.03 -5.66 0.86
N VAL A 42 -4.16 -5.23 -0.40
CA VAL A 42 -4.81 -3.97 -0.78
C VAL A 42 -6.32 -4.18 -0.82
N LYS A 43 -7.07 -3.49 0.05
CA LYS A 43 -8.54 -3.69 0.14
C LYS A 43 -9.32 -2.64 -0.60
N ARG A 44 -8.93 -1.38 -0.48
CA ARG A 44 -9.63 -0.24 -1.07
C ARG A 44 -8.63 0.83 -1.45
N CYS A 45 -8.78 1.43 -2.62
CA CYS A 45 -8.05 2.65 -2.96
C CYS A 45 -9.00 3.76 -3.41
N MET A 46 -8.54 5.00 -3.30
CA MET A 46 -9.19 6.20 -3.80
C MET A 46 -8.14 7.11 -4.44
N GLN A 47 -8.48 7.72 -5.57
CA GLN A 47 -7.62 8.74 -6.18
C GLN A 47 -7.61 9.98 -5.29
N ILE A 48 -6.42 10.49 -4.98
CA ILE A 48 -6.26 11.72 -4.16
C ILE A 48 -5.55 12.85 -4.93
N ALA A 49 -4.80 12.54 -5.99
CA ALA A 49 -4.26 13.47 -6.97
C ALA A 49 -4.02 12.75 -8.31
N ASP A 50 -3.67 13.45 -9.40
CA ASP A 50 -3.47 12.84 -10.74
C ASP A 50 -2.57 11.59 -10.74
N GLN A 51 -1.49 11.64 -9.96
CA GLN A 51 -0.52 10.54 -9.84
C GLN A 51 -0.51 9.89 -8.46
N GLU A 52 -1.49 10.18 -7.59
CA GLU A 52 -1.51 9.69 -6.22
C GLU A 52 -2.83 9.02 -5.83
N ILE A 53 -2.70 7.90 -5.14
CA ILE A 53 -3.83 7.16 -4.57
C ILE A 53 -3.57 6.91 -3.09
N ALA A 54 -4.64 6.99 -2.30
CA ALA A 54 -4.65 6.48 -0.94
C ALA A 54 -5.27 5.08 -0.95
N CYS A 55 -4.63 4.12 -0.30
CA CYS A 55 -5.10 2.75 -0.17
C CYS A 55 -5.17 2.31 1.29
N GLU A 56 -6.21 1.57 1.63
CA GLU A 56 -6.32 0.79 2.84
C GLU A 56 -5.69 -0.58 2.62
N LEU A 57 -4.73 -0.92 3.48
CA LEU A 57 -4.01 -2.18 3.48
C LEU A 57 -4.30 -2.94 4.78
N PHE A 58 -4.29 -4.26 4.70
CA PHE A 58 -4.17 -5.13 5.87
C PHE A 58 -2.86 -5.88 5.78
N ALA A 59 -2.03 -5.76 6.81
CA ALA A 59 -0.75 -6.43 6.90
C ALA A 59 -0.79 -7.47 8.04
N GLN A 60 -0.46 -8.71 7.71
CA GLN A 60 -0.14 -9.73 8.71
C GLN A 60 1.37 -9.93 8.67
N LEU A 61 2.06 -9.46 9.69
CA LEU A 61 3.52 -9.49 9.74
C LEU A 61 3.95 -10.62 10.66
N LYS A 62 4.90 -11.47 10.23
CA LYS A 62 5.27 -12.69 10.98
C LYS A 62 5.77 -12.45 12.42
N TRP A 63 6.10 -11.22 12.79
CA TRP A 63 6.66 -10.83 14.09
C TRP A 63 5.73 -9.92 14.90
N ILE A 64 4.53 -9.62 14.38
CA ILE A 64 3.51 -8.84 15.06
C ILE A 64 2.28 -9.74 15.18
N ASP A 65 1.76 -9.86 16.39
CA ASP A 65 0.54 -10.62 16.60
C ASP A 65 -0.66 -9.88 16.02
N GLY A 66 -1.45 -10.60 15.23
CA GLY A 66 -2.67 -10.09 14.62
C GLY A 66 -2.46 -9.37 13.29
N GLU A 67 -3.56 -8.80 12.80
CA GLU A 67 -3.61 -8.08 11.54
C GLU A 67 -3.57 -6.58 11.80
N THR A 68 -2.69 -5.86 11.09
CA THR A 68 -2.54 -4.41 11.20
C THR A 68 -3.20 -3.73 10.01
N GLN A 69 -4.13 -2.81 10.27
CA GLN A 69 -4.69 -1.94 9.25
C GLN A 69 -3.75 -0.74 9.03
N ILE A 70 -3.41 -0.48 7.76
CA ILE A 70 -2.48 0.57 7.34
C ILE A 70 -3.16 1.44 6.29
N GLU A 71 -3.11 2.74 6.49
CA GLU A 71 -3.42 3.73 5.46
C GLU A 71 -2.11 4.07 4.74
N ALA A 72 -2.06 3.85 3.42
CA ALA A 72 -0.88 4.08 2.61
C ALA A 72 -1.18 5.02 1.44
N VAL A 73 -0.23 5.90 1.12
CA VAL A 73 -0.27 6.73 -0.08
C VAL A 73 0.76 6.21 -1.07
N PHE A 74 0.30 5.95 -2.29
CA PHE A 74 1.14 5.55 -3.41
C PHE A 74 1.16 6.65 -4.47
N GLN A 75 2.35 6.90 -5.00
CA GLN A 75 2.56 7.78 -6.14
C GLN A 75 2.98 6.95 -7.36
N ARG A 76 2.40 7.25 -8.52
CA ARG A 76 2.73 6.58 -9.79
C ARG A 76 3.98 7.21 -10.38
N GLN A 77 5.03 6.43 -10.53
CA GLN A 77 6.28 6.80 -11.21
C GLN A 77 6.61 5.73 -12.25
N ASP A 78 6.82 6.13 -13.50
CA ASP A 78 7.19 5.23 -14.61
C ASP A 78 6.29 4.00 -14.79
N GLY A 79 4.99 4.16 -14.52
CA GLY A 79 4.01 3.06 -14.60
C GLY A 79 4.00 2.11 -13.39
N TYR A 80 4.79 2.40 -12.36
CA TYR A 80 4.87 1.66 -11.10
C TYR A 80 4.38 2.51 -9.92
N TRP A 81 3.72 1.90 -8.94
CA TRP A 81 3.33 2.54 -7.69
C TRP A 81 4.44 2.47 -6.63
N THR A 82 4.88 3.63 -6.19
CA THR A 82 5.85 3.81 -5.09
C THR A 82 5.10 4.26 -3.84
N MET A 83 5.29 3.60 -2.70
CA MET A 83 4.67 4.03 -1.46
C MET A 83 5.47 5.20 -0.87
N ILE A 84 4.82 6.35 -0.70
CA ILE A 84 5.46 7.58 -0.20
C ILE A 84 5.09 7.89 1.25
N ALA A 85 3.99 7.32 1.75
CA ALA A 85 3.59 7.43 3.15
C ALA A 85 2.81 6.18 3.57
N ALA A 86 2.95 5.80 4.84
CA ALA A 86 2.16 4.77 5.49
C ALA A 86 1.93 5.14 6.94
N LYS A 87 0.73 4.84 7.45
CA LYS A 87 0.35 5.06 8.84
C LYS A 87 -0.48 3.89 9.34
N ASN A 88 -0.11 3.37 10.50
CA ASN A 88 -0.92 2.39 11.21
C ASN A 88 -2.17 3.07 11.78
N ARG A 89 -3.32 2.40 11.68
CA ARG A 89 -4.59 2.88 12.22
C ARG A 89 -4.83 2.39 13.64
#